data_AF-A0AAV6YUL5-F1
#
_entry.id   AF-A0AAV6YUL5-F1
#
_cell.length_a   1.000
_cell.length_b   1.000
_cell.length_c   1.000
_cell.angle_alpha   90.00
_cell.angle_beta   90.00
_cell.angle_gamma   90.00
#
_symmetry.space_group_name_H-M   'P 1'
#
loop_
_entity.id
_entity.type
_entity.pdbx_description
1 polymer ?
#
loop_
_entity_poly.entity_id
_entity_poly.type
_entity_poly.pdbx_seq_one_letter_code
_entity_poly.pdbx_strand_id
1 'polypeptide(L)'
;DPNLTLYTNNPDLTPCFQNTIIAWIPCIYLWAILPFYIIYIKYNRKGYIVLSTLSKAKTLFGVLLWLVCWADLFYSFHNLAQSDPPPPVFFVTPLIVGITMIAATILMQYERLRGVRSSGVLIIFWFLATLCAIVPFRSKVMSSVREGVSDRFRFTTFFIYFTLLVLELILSCFKEAPPFFSPIRSDCNPCPEAEAGFLSRLTFWWFTRLAILGYRRPLEDKDLWSLNEDDTSKEVVTKLIKEWEKEKTRIRTTQVPITKTQEIELNHVDEKLAESDVLIEDGKKVKEPSFLKVLLKTFGPFFLIGSVFKLFQDLLSFVNPQLLSILIDFIKNREAPAWWGFSIAALMFLSSVAQTLILHQHFQYCFVTGMRLRSAITGIIYRK
;
A
#
# COMPACT_ATOMS: atom_id res chain seq x y z
N ASP A 1 31.36 -0.99 14.81
CA ASP A 1 32.01 -0.41 15.99
C ASP A 1 31.05 0.45 16.79
N PRO A 2 30.71 0.04 18.03
CA PRO A 2 29.80 0.79 18.90
C PRO A 2 30.32 2.20 19.25
N ASN A 3 31.64 2.42 19.19
CA ASN A 3 32.27 3.73 19.41
C ASN A 3 31.97 4.75 18.30
N LEU A 4 31.71 4.30 17.06
CA LEU A 4 31.36 5.18 15.94
C LEU A 4 29.86 5.55 15.96
N THR A 5 29.01 4.65 16.46
CA THR A 5 27.54 4.76 16.37
C THR A 5 26.90 5.34 17.62
N LEU A 6 27.40 5.04 18.82
CA LEU A 6 26.72 5.30 20.10
C LEU A 6 27.52 6.20 21.05
N TYR A 7 28.84 6.05 21.11
CA TYR A 7 29.70 6.76 22.09
C TYR A 7 30.45 7.97 21.50
N THR A 8 29.78 8.75 20.64
CA THR A 8 30.39 9.93 20.02
C THR A 8 29.41 11.10 19.91
N ASN A 9 29.95 12.32 19.97
CA ASN A 9 29.20 13.57 19.77
C ASN A 9 28.67 13.72 18.33
N ASN A 10 29.23 12.96 17.39
CA ASN A 10 28.84 12.96 15.98
C ASN A 10 28.72 11.51 15.50
N PRO A 11 27.55 10.89 15.68
CA PRO A 11 27.36 9.49 15.34
C PRO A 11 27.43 9.36 13.84
N ASP A 12 28.00 8.24 13.41
CA ASP A 12 27.84 7.81 12.04
C ASP A 12 27.61 6.31 12.01
N LEU A 13 26.82 5.88 11.04
CA LEU A 13 26.65 4.45 10.81
C LEU A 13 27.86 3.94 10.04
N THR A 14 28.22 2.67 10.23
CA THR A 14 29.34 2.09 9.49
C THR A 14 29.10 2.22 7.97
N PRO A 15 30.13 2.56 7.18
CA PRO A 15 29.97 2.72 5.73
C PRO A 15 29.35 1.48 5.06
N CYS A 16 29.65 0.29 5.57
CA CYS A 16 29.03 -0.96 5.10
C CYS A 16 27.52 -1.00 5.36
N PHE A 17 27.05 -0.56 6.54
CA PHE A 17 25.63 -0.54 6.87
C PHE A 17 24.85 0.48 6.00
N GLN A 18 25.44 1.65 5.78
CA GLN A 18 24.84 2.68 4.93
C GLN A 18 24.72 2.22 3.48
N ASN A 19 25.78 1.62 2.94
CA ASN A 19 25.83 1.16 1.57
C ASN A 19 25.12 -0.18 1.34
N THR A 20 24.61 -0.85 2.37
CA THR A 20 23.87 -2.13 2.22
C THR A 20 22.44 -1.98 2.71
N ILE A 21 22.21 -2.15 4.01
CA ILE A 21 20.89 -2.25 4.61
C ILE A 21 20.05 -1.01 4.30
N ILE A 22 20.60 0.19 4.49
CA ILE A 22 19.86 1.44 4.24
C ILE A 22 19.50 1.59 2.77
N ALA A 23 20.42 1.28 1.85
CA ALA A 23 20.16 1.33 0.41
C ALA A 23 19.17 0.25 -0.06
N TRP A 24 19.12 -0.91 0.61
CA TRP A 24 18.30 -2.04 0.19
C TRP A 24 16.87 -1.98 0.71
N ILE A 25 16.58 -1.29 1.81
CA ILE A 25 15.22 -1.10 2.35
C ILE A 25 14.19 -0.69 1.28
N PRO A 26 14.39 0.41 0.51
CA PRO A 26 13.44 0.80 -0.54
C PRO A 26 13.37 -0.21 -1.70
N CYS A 27 14.47 -0.92 -1.97
CA CYS A 27 14.55 -1.94 -3.01
C CYS A 27 13.69 -3.17 -2.64
N ILE A 28 13.82 -3.66 -1.40
CA ILE A 28 13.06 -4.78 -0.84
C ILE A 28 11.57 -4.44 -0.83
N TYR A 29 11.21 -3.23 -0.41
CA TYR A 29 9.81 -2.76 -0.44
C TYR A 29 9.21 -2.88 -1.84
N LEU A 30 9.90 -2.33 -2.85
CA LEU A 30 9.38 -2.33 -4.21
C LEU A 30 9.26 -3.76 -4.75
N TRP A 31 10.30 -4.59 -4.59
CA TRP A 31 10.30 -5.95 -5.11
C TRP A 31 9.26 -6.86 -4.46
N ALA A 32 9.00 -6.69 -3.16
CA ALA A 32 7.97 -7.45 -2.46
C ALA A 32 6.55 -7.11 -2.95
N ILE A 33 6.27 -5.84 -3.26
CA ILE A 33 4.93 -5.36 -3.65
C ILE A 33 4.69 -5.48 -5.16
N LEU A 34 5.74 -5.34 -5.97
CA LEU A 34 5.68 -5.34 -7.43
C LEU A 34 4.82 -6.47 -8.03
N PRO A 35 4.99 -7.77 -7.68
CA PRO A 35 4.22 -8.84 -8.32
C PRO A 35 2.71 -8.71 -8.04
N PHE A 36 2.31 -8.43 -6.80
CA PHE A 36 0.92 -8.24 -6.42
C PHE A 36 0.33 -7.00 -7.10
N TYR A 37 1.11 -5.93 -7.19
CA TYR A 37 0.68 -4.68 -7.79
C TYR A 37 0.50 -4.78 -9.31
N ILE A 38 1.37 -5.50 -10.02
CA ILE A 38 1.21 -5.77 -11.45
C ILE A 38 -0.08 -6.56 -11.71
N ILE A 39 -0.40 -7.58 -10.87
CA ILE A 39 -1.65 -8.35 -10.98
C ILE A 39 -2.86 -7.44 -10.76
N TYR A 40 -2.81 -6.60 -9.71
CA TYR A 40 -3.87 -5.64 -9.41
C TYR A 40 -4.15 -4.68 -10.58
N ILE A 41 -3.10 -4.09 -11.17
CA ILE A 41 -3.25 -3.19 -12.32
C ILE A 41 -3.75 -3.93 -13.56
N LYS A 42 -3.33 -5.19 -13.77
CA LYS A 42 -3.77 -6.00 -14.92
C LYS A 42 -5.29 -6.23 -14.90
N TYR A 43 -5.87 -6.38 -13.72
CA TYR A 43 -7.30 -6.58 -13.53
C TYR A 43 -8.10 -5.27 -13.62
N ASN A 44 -7.53 -4.16 -13.13
CA ASN A 44 -8.20 -2.85 -13.05
C ASN A 44 -7.74 -1.87 -14.14
N ARG A 45 -8.13 -2.11 -15.40
CA ARG A 45 -7.78 -1.21 -16.52
C ARG A 45 -8.69 0.01 -16.57
N LYS A 46 -8.11 1.22 -16.57
CA LYS A 46 -8.85 2.50 -16.63
C LYS A 46 -8.56 3.32 -17.89
N GLY A 47 -8.05 2.68 -18.95
CA GLY A 47 -7.62 3.34 -20.20
C GLY A 47 -6.13 3.68 -20.19
N TYR A 48 -5.69 4.57 -21.09
CA TYR A 48 -4.31 5.07 -21.14
C TYR A 48 -4.28 6.59 -20.95
N ILE A 49 -3.23 7.10 -20.32
CA ILE A 49 -2.98 8.54 -20.16
C ILE A 49 -2.01 9.00 -21.25
N VAL A 50 -2.34 10.11 -21.91
CA VAL A 50 -1.46 10.73 -22.92
C VAL A 50 -0.19 11.26 -22.24
N LEU A 51 0.91 11.27 -22.97
CA LEU A 51 2.22 11.71 -22.47
C LEU A 51 2.23 13.22 -22.13
N SER A 52 1.85 13.54 -20.89
CA SER A 52 1.91 14.89 -20.31
C SER A 52 3.35 15.33 -20.04
N THR A 53 3.59 16.64 -19.92
CA THR A 53 4.89 17.21 -19.51
C THR A 53 5.36 16.65 -18.18
N LEU A 54 4.45 16.43 -17.22
CA LEU A 54 4.77 15.80 -15.93
C LEU A 54 5.25 14.36 -16.10
N SER A 55 4.60 13.58 -16.96
CA SER A 55 4.96 12.19 -17.22
C SER A 55 6.31 12.11 -17.95
N LYS A 56 6.58 13.04 -18.89
CA LYS A 56 7.91 13.19 -19.51
C LYS A 56 8.98 13.50 -18.48
N ALA A 57 8.72 14.44 -17.56
CA ALA A 57 9.66 14.81 -16.51
C ALA A 57 9.99 13.63 -15.58
N LYS A 58 8.98 12.93 -15.05
CA LYS A 58 9.17 11.73 -14.22
C LYS A 58 10.00 10.65 -14.92
N THR A 59 9.67 10.39 -16.19
CA THR A 59 10.41 9.41 -17.00
C THR A 59 11.87 9.85 -17.20
N LEU A 60 12.11 11.12 -17.49
CA LEU A 60 13.44 11.68 -17.70
C LEU A 60 14.28 11.56 -16.42
N PHE A 61 13.77 12.01 -15.27
CA PHE A 61 14.48 11.93 -14.00
C PHE A 61 14.71 10.48 -13.55
N GLY A 62 13.74 9.59 -13.77
CA GLY A 62 13.92 8.16 -13.55
C GLY A 62 15.05 7.54 -14.41
N VAL A 63 15.14 7.90 -15.69
CA VAL A 63 16.23 7.45 -16.58
C VAL A 63 17.57 8.04 -16.14
N LEU A 64 17.61 9.31 -15.73
CA LEU A 64 18.82 9.94 -15.20
C LEU A 64 19.30 9.25 -13.91
N LEU A 65 18.38 8.89 -13.00
CA LEU A 65 18.71 8.11 -11.80
C LEU A 65 19.35 6.77 -12.16
N TRP A 66 18.78 6.05 -13.12
CA TRP A 66 19.35 4.80 -13.61
C TRP A 66 20.76 5.00 -14.20
N LEU A 67 20.96 6.04 -15.01
CA LEU A 67 22.27 6.37 -15.59
C LEU A 67 23.31 6.68 -14.52
N VAL A 68 22.94 7.41 -13.45
CA VAL A 68 23.85 7.71 -12.34
C VAL A 68 24.26 6.42 -11.61
N CYS A 69 23.33 5.51 -11.34
CA CYS A 69 23.66 4.21 -10.74
C CYS A 69 24.58 3.36 -11.64
N TRP A 70 24.36 3.41 -12.96
CA TRP A 70 25.21 2.73 -13.93
C TRP A 70 26.61 3.34 -14.03
N ALA A 71 26.72 4.67 -13.94
CA ALA A 71 28.01 5.35 -13.91
C ALA A 71 28.84 4.93 -12.68
N ASP A 72 28.20 4.83 -11.50
CA ASP A 72 28.84 4.32 -10.28
C ASP A 72 29.28 2.85 -10.42
N LEU A 73 28.45 2.00 -11.06
CA LEU A 73 28.79 0.60 -11.31
C LEU A 73 29.99 0.47 -12.25
N PHE A 74 29.99 1.21 -13.37
CA PHE A 74 31.08 1.18 -14.36
C PHE A 74 32.39 1.70 -13.77
N TYR A 75 32.34 2.75 -12.94
CA TYR A 75 33.51 3.25 -12.22
C TYR A 75 34.10 2.17 -11.29
N SER A 76 33.26 1.44 -10.55
CA SER A 76 33.71 0.32 -9.72
C SER A 76 34.35 -0.82 -10.53
N PHE A 77 33.82 -1.14 -11.71
CA PHE A 77 34.42 -2.14 -12.62
C PHE A 77 35.75 -1.67 -13.23
N HIS A 78 35.84 -0.40 -13.60
CA HIS A 78 37.07 0.17 -14.14
C HIS A 78 38.20 0.10 -13.11
N ASN A 79 37.92 0.39 -11.84
CA ASN A 79 38.91 0.26 -10.77
C ASN A 79 39.32 -1.19 -10.51
N LEU A 80 38.37 -2.14 -10.64
CA LEU A 80 38.68 -3.57 -10.57
C LEU A 80 39.61 -4.02 -11.71
N ALA A 81 39.42 -3.48 -12.92
CA ALA A 81 40.30 -3.75 -14.06
C ALA A 81 41.73 -3.18 -13.86
N GLN A 82 41.87 -2.12 -13.07
CA GLN A 82 43.16 -1.52 -12.73
C GLN A 82 43.87 -2.18 -11.52
N SER A 83 43.38 -3.36 -11.08
CA SER A 83 43.96 -4.18 -10.00
C SER A 83 43.87 -3.62 -8.57
N ASP A 84 42.99 -2.64 -8.33
CA ASP A 84 42.58 -2.22 -6.98
C ASP A 84 41.17 -2.77 -6.69
N PRO A 85 41.03 -3.99 -6.14
CA PRO A 85 39.72 -4.59 -5.91
C PRO A 85 38.97 -3.84 -4.80
N PRO A 86 37.90 -3.06 -5.11
CA PRO A 86 37.11 -2.46 -4.06
C PRO A 86 36.30 -3.55 -3.33
N PRO A 87 35.92 -3.33 -2.06
CA PRO A 87 35.02 -4.24 -1.36
C PRO A 87 33.74 -4.53 -2.16
N PRO A 88 33.19 -5.76 -2.12
CA PRO A 88 32.10 -6.16 -3.00
C PRO A 88 30.84 -5.28 -2.97
N VAL A 89 30.60 -4.66 -1.82
CA VAL A 89 29.47 -3.74 -1.60
C VAL A 89 29.42 -2.61 -2.63
N PHE A 90 30.57 -2.13 -3.11
CA PHE A 90 30.66 -1.00 -4.05
C PHE A 90 30.23 -1.33 -5.49
N PHE A 91 30.07 -2.61 -5.85
CA PHE A 91 29.47 -3.00 -7.13
C PHE A 91 28.09 -3.66 -6.95
N VAL A 92 27.87 -4.41 -5.86
CA VAL A 92 26.57 -5.06 -5.60
C VAL A 92 25.46 -4.03 -5.35
N THR A 93 25.72 -2.99 -4.56
CA THR A 93 24.68 -2.01 -4.22
C THR A 93 24.25 -1.15 -5.41
N PRO A 94 25.16 -0.52 -6.20
CA PRO A 94 24.76 0.22 -7.40
C PRO A 94 24.05 -0.66 -8.42
N LEU A 95 24.37 -1.96 -8.49
CA LEU A 95 23.66 -2.92 -9.34
C LEU A 95 22.22 -3.12 -8.86
N ILE A 96 22.00 -3.44 -7.57
CA ILE A 96 20.64 -3.63 -7.01
C ILE A 96 19.82 -2.35 -7.16
N VAL A 97 20.39 -1.21 -6.77
CA VAL A 97 19.71 0.10 -6.87
C VAL A 97 19.47 0.46 -8.34
N GLY A 98 20.41 0.20 -9.24
CA GLY A 98 20.21 0.40 -10.68
C GLY A 98 19.07 -0.44 -11.24
N ILE A 99 18.99 -1.72 -10.87
CA ILE A 99 17.87 -2.61 -11.25
C ILE A 99 16.54 -2.10 -10.66
N THR A 100 16.54 -1.57 -9.45
CA THR A 100 15.31 -1.04 -8.84
C THR A 100 14.87 0.28 -9.47
N MET A 101 15.80 1.16 -9.85
CA MET A 101 15.48 2.41 -10.57
C MET A 101 14.87 2.11 -11.94
N ILE A 102 15.45 1.19 -12.73
CA ILE A 102 14.84 0.82 -14.01
C ILE A 102 13.47 0.16 -13.82
N ALA A 103 13.32 -0.73 -12.82
CA ALA A 103 12.02 -1.33 -12.51
C ALA A 103 10.98 -0.28 -12.11
N ALA A 104 11.34 0.72 -11.30
CA ALA A 104 10.48 1.83 -10.93
C ALA A 104 10.09 2.67 -12.16
N THR A 105 11.02 2.97 -13.07
CA THR A 105 10.70 3.68 -14.32
C THR A 105 9.77 2.91 -15.24
N ILE A 106 9.97 1.60 -15.38
CA ILE A 106 9.08 0.72 -16.16
C ILE A 106 7.70 0.69 -15.51
N LEU A 107 7.64 0.61 -14.18
CA LEU A 107 6.37 0.64 -13.44
C LEU A 107 5.63 1.97 -13.66
N MET A 108 6.33 3.11 -13.64
CA MET A 108 5.75 4.41 -13.99
C MET A 108 5.13 4.42 -15.40
N GLN A 109 5.83 3.88 -16.40
CA GLN A 109 5.27 3.76 -17.76
C GLN A 109 4.06 2.83 -17.80
N TYR A 110 4.13 1.70 -17.09
CA TYR A 110 3.07 0.71 -17.07
C TYR A 110 1.79 1.25 -16.41
N GLU A 111 1.93 1.97 -15.30
CA GLU A 111 0.84 2.69 -14.63
C GLU A 111 0.15 3.70 -15.55
N ARG A 112 0.94 4.49 -16.30
CA ARG A 112 0.42 5.44 -17.30
C ARG A 112 -0.39 4.73 -18.39
N LEU A 113 0.15 3.66 -18.96
CA LEU A 113 -0.51 2.86 -19.99
C LEU A 113 -1.81 2.21 -19.49
N ARG A 114 -1.99 2.10 -18.17
CA ARG A 114 -3.14 1.48 -17.52
C ARG A 114 -4.12 2.47 -16.89
N GLY A 115 -3.82 3.77 -16.97
CA GLY A 115 -4.76 4.82 -16.53
C GLY A 115 -4.62 5.20 -15.06
N VAL A 116 -3.52 4.84 -14.40
CA VAL A 116 -3.30 5.18 -12.99
C VAL A 116 -2.76 6.60 -12.88
N ARG A 117 -3.56 7.52 -12.31
CA ARG A 117 -3.23 8.96 -12.25
C ARG A 117 -2.22 9.33 -11.16
N SER A 118 -2.15 8.55 -10.09
CA SER A 118 -1.25 8.76 -8.95
C SER A 118 -1.08 7.43 -8.24
N SER A 119 0.17 6.95 -8.14
CA SER A 119 0.50 5.68 -7.52
C SER A 119 0.98 5.85 -6.10
N GLY A 120 0.28 5.22 -5.16
CA GLY A 120 0.72 5.16 -3.77
C GLY A 120 1.99 4.33 -3.60
N VAL A 121 2.14 3.25 -4.38
CA VAL A 121 3.31 2.36 -4.28
C VAL A 121 4.60 3.12 -4.61
N LEU A 122 4.59 3.88 -5.71
CA LEU A 122 5.74 4.67 -6.09
C LEU A 122 6.01 5.85 -5.15
N ILE A 123 4.97 6.54 -4.67
CA ILE A 123 5.15 7.63 -3.70
C ILE A 123 5.82 7.11 -2.41
N ILE A 124 5.36 5.97 -1.89
CA ILE A 124 5.97 5.35 -0.69
C ILE A 124 7.40 4.92 -0.99
N PHE A 125 7.67 4.36 -2.17
CA PHE A 125 9.03 3.99 -2.60
C PHE A 125 9.97 5.21 -2.63
N TRP A 126 9.60 6.29 -3.30
CA TRP A 126 10.43 7.51 -3.40
C TRP A 126 10.61 8.18 -2.04
N PHE A 127 9.58 8.17 -1.20
CA PHE A 127 9.64 8.68 0.17
C PHE A 127 10.63 7.87 1.01
N LEU A 128 10.51 6.54 0.99
CA LEU A 128 11.39 5.63 1.72
C LEU A 128 12.83 5.72 1.21
N ALA A 129 13.04 5.80 -0.10
CA ALA A 129 14.36 5.97 -0.70
C ALA A 129 15.01 7.29 -0.28
N THR A 130 14.25 8.38 -0.25
CA THR A 130 14.73 9.69 0.22
C THR A 130 15.06 9.64 1.70
N LEU A 131 14.17 9.08 2.54
CA LEU A 131 14.37 8.95 3.98
C LEU A 131 15.63 8.14 4.31
N CYS A 132 15.84 7.02 3.63
CA CYS A 132 17.04 6.20 3.74
C CYS A 132 18.29 6.97 3.27
N ALA A 133 18.21 7.75 2.20
CA ALA A 133 19.35 8.49 1.65
C ALA A 133 19.79 9.71 2.48
N ILE A 134 18.96 10.21 3.40
CA ILE A 134 19.34 11.32 4.31
C ILE A 134 20.54 10.95 5.20
N VAL A 135 20.61 9.70 5.65
CA VAL A 135 21.70 9.22 6.52
C VAL A 135 23.07 9.24 5.81
N PRO A 136 23.25 8.59 4.64
CA PRO A 136 24.51 8.68 3.89
C PRO A 136 24.79 10.09 3.37
N PHE A 137 23.76 10.91 3.12
CA PHE A 137 23.96 12.32 2.78
C PHE A 137 24.66 13.08 3.91
N ARG A 138 24.14 12.98 5.14
CA ARG A 138 24.79 13.60 6.31
C ARG A 138 26.21 13.07 6.51
N SER A 139 26.40 11.75 6.41
CA SER A 139 27.71 11.10 6.57
C SER A 139 28.75 11.64 5.59
N LYS A 140 28.42 11.66 4.29
CA LYS A 140 29.32 12.18 3.24
C LYS A 140 29.62 13.66 3.39
N VAL A 141 28.64 14.49 3.77
CA VAL A 141 28.85 15.91 4.06
C VAL A 141 29.84 16.08 5.22
N MET A 142 29.62 15.38 6.33
CA MET A 142 30.48 15.46 7.51
C MET A 142 31.91 14.97 7.23
N SER A 143 32.05 13.86 6.51
CA SER A 143 33.35 13.31 6.11
C SER A 143 34.12 14.31 5.22
N SER A 144 33.44 14.93 4.23
CA SER A 144 34.08 15.90 3.34
C SER A 144 34.61 17.15 4.05
N VAL A 145 33.96 17.55 5.14
CA VAL A 145 34.38 18.72 5.95
C VAL A 145 35.59 18.38 6.82
N ARG A 146 35.71 17.14 7.30
CA ARG A 146 36.78 16.73 8.24
C ARG A 146 38.06 16.28 7.55
N GLU A 147 37.92 15.43 6.55
CA GLU A 147 39.03 14.69 5.94
C GLU A 147 39.27 15.11 4.48
N GLY A 148 38.45 16.03 3.96
CA GLY A 148 38.43 16.40 2.55
C GLY A 148 37.70 15.36 1.69
N VAL A 149 37.70 15.57 0.37
CA VAL A 149 37.01 14.69 -0.58
C VAL A 149 38.00 13.66 -1.13
N SER A 150 37.92 12.41 -0.65
CA SER A 150 38.73 11.29 -1.15
C SER A 150 38.33 10.89 -2.58
N ASP A 151 37.15 10.27 -2.76
CA ASP A 151 36.62 9.89 -4.09
C ASP A 151 35.72 10.98 -4.68
N ARG A 152 36.30 11.91 -5.47
CA ARG A 152 35.54 13.02 -6.09
C ARG A 152 34.37 12.53 -6.95
N PHE A 153 34.56 11.43 -7.69
CA PHE A 153 33.52 10.87 -8.55
C PHE A 153 32.31 10.37 -7.75
N ARG A 154 32.53 9.45 -6.79
CA ARG A 154 31.47 8.86 -5.94
C ARG A 154 30.81 9.85 -4.99
N PHE A 155 31.53 10.92 -4.64
CA PHE A 155 30.94 12.05 -3.94
C PHE A 155 29.94 12.75 -4.87
N THR A 156 30.40 13.21 -6.04
CA THR A 156 29.58 13.96 -7.00
C THR A 156 28.35 13.18 -7.48
N THR A 157 28.51 11.91 -7.88
CA THR A 157 27.40 11.07 -8.34
C THR A 157 26.33 10.87 -7.28
N PHE A 158 26.72 10.75 -6.01
CA PHE A 158 25.78 10.62 -4.90
C PHE A 158 24.94 11.88 -4.65
N PHE A 159 25.53 13.08 -4.74
CA PHE A 159 24.75 14.33 -4.60
C PHE A 159 23.77 14.52 -5.76
N ILE A 160 24.20 14.15 -6.98
CA ILE A 160 23.31 14.13 -8.15
C ILE A 160 22.17 13.15 -7.92
N TYR A 161 22.47 11.92 -7.50
CA TYR A 161 21.48 10.88 -7.17
C TYR A 161 20.49 11.37 -6.12
N PHE A 162 20.96 11.92 -4.99
CA PHE A 162 20.10 12.42 -3.92
C PHE A 162 19.19 13.57 -4.40
N THR A 163 19.73 14.50 -5.19
CA THR A 163 18.95 15.62 -5.74
C THR A 163 17.86 15.11 -6.68
N LEU A 164 18.18 14.17 -7.56
CA LEU A 164 17.23 13.54 -8.47
C LEU A 164 16.14 12.76 -7.71
N LEU A 165 16.49 12.05 -6.64
CA LEU A 165 15.51 11.37 -5.77
C LEU A 165 14.49 12.34 -5.17
N VAL A 166 14.97 13.46 -4.62
CA VAL A 166 14.10 14.49 -4.02
C VAL A 166 13.19 15.11 -5.08
N LEU A 167 13.71 15.40 -6.27
CA LEU A 167 12.91 15.89 -7.39
C LEU A 167 11.83 14.88 -7.79
N GLU A 168 12.17 13.59 -7.89
CA GLU A 168 11.20 12.55 -8.26
C GLU A 168 10.12 12.34 -7.21
N LEU A 169 10.47 12.46 -5.91
CA LEU A 169 9.50 12.47 -4.82
C LEU A 169 8.52 13.65 -4.97
N ILE A 170 9.03 14.86 -5.22
CA ILE A 170 8.20 16.05 -5.42
C ILE A 170 7.27 15.87 -6.62
N LEU A 171 7.79 15.39 -7.75
CA LEU A 171 6.99 15.14 -8.95
C LEU A 171 5.92 14.07 -8.72
N SER A 172 6.23 13.04 -7.94
CA SER A 172 5.32 11.96 -7.59
C SER A 172 4.13 12.43 -6.75
N CYS A 173 4.28 13.51 -5.98
CA CYS A 173 3.19 14.14 -5.24
C CYS A 173 2.11 14.76 -6.15
N PHE A 174 2.47 15.16 -7.37
CA PHE A 174 1.53 15.75 -8.32
C PHE A 174 0.77 14.67 -9.12
N LYS A 175 -0.56 14.86 -9.24
CA LYS A 175 -1.46 13.97 -9.98
C LYS A 175 -1.36 14.20 -11.49
N GLU A 176 -1.47 13.12 -12.28
CA GLU A 176 -1.55 13.22 -13.73
C GLU A 176 -2.94 13.64 -14.25
N ALA A 177 -2.97 14.09 -15.50
CA ALA A 177 -4.19 14.37 -16.27
C ALA A 177 -5.07 13.12 -16.38
N PRO A 178 -6.40 13.27 -16.58
CA PRO A 178 -7.28 12.12 -16.79
C PRO A 178 -6.87 11.30 -18.03
N PRO A 179 -7.20 9.99 -18.06
CA PRO A 179 -6.96 9.16 -19.23
C PRO A 179 -7.73 9.68 -20.45
N PHE A 180 -7.20 9.46 -21.66
CA PHE A 180 -7.74 10.00 -22.90
C PHE A 180 -9.19 9.57 -23.16
N PHE A 181 -9.50 8.32 -22.81
CA PHE A 181 -10.84 7.75 -22.88
C PHE A 181 -11.44 7.64 -21.47
N SER A 182 -11.70 8.77 -20.82
CA SER A 182 -12.56 8.79 -19.64
C SER A 182 -14.03 8.70 -20.08
N PRO A 183 -14.84 7.78 -19.53
CA PRO A 183 -16.28 7.78 -19.80
C PRO A 183 -16.84 9.15 -19.45
N ILE A 184 -17.66 9.72 -20.34
CA ILE A 184 -18.38 10.96 -20.09
C ILE A 184 -19.30 10.67 -18.91
N ARG A 185 -18.95 11.16 -17.72
CA ARG A 185 -19.86 11.11 -16.57
C ARG A 185 -20.96 12.12 -16.81
N SER A 186 -22.19 11.62 -16.91
CA SER A 186 -23.41 12.42 -17.07
C SER A 186 -23.80 13.19 -15.80
N ASP A 187 -23.14 12.92 -14.68
CA ASP A 187 -23.44 13.54 -13.39
C ASP A 187 -23.02 15.02 -13.37
N CYS A 188 -23.91 15.89 -12.89
CA CYS A 188 -23.64 17.32 -12.79
C CYS A 188 -22.53 17.68 -11.79
N ASN A 189 -22.27 16.86 -10.76
CA ASN A 189 -21.27 17.12 -9.71
C ASN A 189 -20.65 15.82 -9.14
N PRO A 190 -19.66 15.20 -9.82
CA PRO A 190 -19.08 13.94 -9.39
C PRO A 190 -18.20 14.06 -8.14
N CYS A 191 -18.13 12.98 -7.35
CA CYS A 191 -17.26 12.93 -6.17
C CYS A 191 -15.76 13.11 -6.54
N PRO A 192 -15.07 14.10 -5.95
CA PRO A 192 -13.66 14.38 -6.26
C PRO A 192 -12.70 13.35 -5.66
N GLU A 193 -13.13 12.51 -4.72
CA GLU A 193 -12.32 11.43 -4.15
C GLU A 193 -11.84 10.45 -5.25
N ALA A 194 -12.72 10.12 -6.19
CA ALA A 194 -12.41 9.22 -7.31
C ALA A 194 -11.28 9.77 -8.21
N GLU A 195 -11.10 11.09 -8.24
CA GLU A 195 -10.08 11.79 -9.03
C GLU A 195 -8.91 12.35 -8.22
N ALA A 196 -9.00 12.28 -6.89
CA ALA A 196 -7.97 12.75 -5.99
C ALA A 196 -6.68 11.93 -6.15
N GLY A 197 -5.53 12.62 -6.06
CA GLY A 197 -4.23 11.96 -5.99
C GLY A 197 -4.08 11.16 -4.69
N PHE A 198 -3.10 10.26 -4.63
CA PHE A 198 -2.91 9.38 -3.47
C PHE A 198 -2.78 10.15 -2.15
N LEU A 199 -1.94 11.19 -2.11
CA LEU A 199 -1.76 12.02 -0.89
C LEU A 199 -3.04 12.77 -0.50
N SER A 200 -3.81 13.23 -1.47
CA SER A 200 -5.08 13.91 -1.23
C SER A 200 -6.14 12.96 -0.67
N ARG A 201 -6.14 11.68 -1.07
CA ARG A 201 -6.98 10.65 -0.45
C ARG A 201 -6.52 10.32 0.96
N LEU A 202 -5.21 10.16 1.16
CA LEU A 202 -4.62 9.84 2.46
C LEU A 202 -4.88 10.92 3.53
N THR A 203 -4.85 12.19 3.13
CA THR A 203 -5.04 13.35 4.03
C THR A 203 -6.44 13.97 3.96
N PHE A 204 -7.36 13.37 3.19
CA PHE A 204 -8.70 13.89 2.95
C PHE A 204 -8.75 15.32 2.38
N TRP A 205 -7.69 15.77 1.71
CA TRP A 205 -7.61 17.13 1.16
C TRP A 205 -8.68 17.44 0.10
N TRP A 206 -9.23 16.41 -0.55
CA TRP A 206 -10.31 16.57 -1.53
C TRP A 206 -11.61 17.11 -0.87
N PHE A 207 -11.81 16.85 0.42
CA PHE A 207 -12.98 17.30 1.18
C PHE A 207 -12.88 18.79 1.60
N THR A 208 -11.66 19.35 1.69
CA THR A 208 -11.40 20.70 2.21
C THR A 208 -12.21 21.79 1.52
N ARG A 209 -12.43 21.68 0.20
CA ARG A 209 -13.23 22.66 -0.56
C ARG A 209 -14.69 22.71 -0.09
N LEU A 210 -15.29 21.55 0.17
CA LEU A 210 -16.67 21.46 0.65
C LEU A 210 -16.79 21.93 2.10
N ALA A 211 -15.81 21.62 2.94
CA ALA A 211 -15.77 22.11 4.32
C ALA A 211 -15.71 23.65 4.38
N ILE A 212 -14.89 24.28 3.54
CA ILE A 212 -14.82 25.76 3.44
C ILE A 212 -16.14 26.33 2.91
N LEU A 213 -16.78 25.66 1.94
CA LEU A 213 -18.08 26.09 1.44
C LEU A 213 -19.15 26.06 2.55
N GLY A 214 -19.19 24.98 3.34
CA GLY A 214 -20.10 24.83 4.48
C GLY A 214 -19.83 25.81 5.63
N TYR A 215 -18.60 26.30 5.76
CA TYR A 215 -18.27 27.41 6.68
C TYR A 215 -18.79 28.76 6.16
N ARG A 216 -18.74 28.99 4.84
CA ARG A 216 -19.18 30.25 4.21
C ARG A 216 -20.70 30.38 4.10
N ARG A 217 -21.40 29.26 3.86
CA ARG A 217 -22.86 29.22 3.75
C ARG A 217 -23.39 27.82 4.14
N PRO A 218 -24.64 27.71 4.64
CA PRO A 218 -25.27 26.41 4.83
C PRO A 218 -25.31 25.64 3.51
N LEU A 219 -24.96 24.35 3.55
CA LEU A 219 -24.93 23.50 2.37
C LEU A 219 -26.34 23.12 1.94
N GLU A 220 -26.57 23.15 0.62
CA GLU A 220 -27.80 22.68 -0.02
C GLU A 220 -27.55 21.34 -0.75
N ASP A 221 -28.60 20.59 -1.06
CA ASP A 221 -28.50 19.29 -1.74
C ASP A 221 -27.74 19.36 -3.07
N LYS A 222 -27.85 20.48 -3.79
CA LYS A 222 -27.15 20.73 -5.06
C LYS A 222 -25.63 20.88 -4.92
N ASP A 223 -25.16 21.24 -3.73
CA ASP A 223 -23.73 21.41 -3.44
C ASP A 223 -23.05 20.07 -3.14
N LEU A 224 -23.83 19.02 -2.85
CA LEU A 224 -23.34 17.69 -2.57
C LEU A 224 -22.90 16.96 -3.84
N TRP A 225 -21.92 16.09 -3.68
CA TRP A 225 -21.41 15.26 -4.77
C TRP A 225 -22.28 14.03 -5.01
N SER A 226 -22.35 13.56 -6.26
CA SER A 226 -22.88 12.25 -6.57
C SER A 226 -22.01 11.15 -5.94
N LEU A 227 -22.65 10.08 -5.45
CA LEU A 227 -21.95 8.93 -4.88
C LEU A 227 -21.12 8.22 -5.96
N ASN A 228 -20.05 7.56 -5.52
CA ASN A 228 -19.32 6.64 -6.38
C ASN A 228 -20.24 5.47 -6.79
N GLU A 229 -20.02 4.93 -7.99
CA GLU A 229 -20.77 3.78 -8.50
C GLU A 229 -20.68 2.56 -7.56
N ASP A 230 -19.51 2.33 -6.96
CA ASP A 230 -19.27 1.26 -5.99
C ASP A 230 -20.08 1.39 -4.69
N ASP A 231 -20.48 2.62 -4.34
CA ASP A 231 -21.23 2.95 -3.12
C ASP A 231 -22.74 3.11 -3.40
N THR A 232 -23.15 2.99 -4.65
CA THR A 232 -24.56 3.12 -5.05
C THR A 232 -25.37 1.91 -4.61
N SER A 233 -26.59 2.15 -4.11
CA SER A 233 -27.50 1.10 -3.64
C SER A 233 -27.71 -0.01 -4.69
N LYS A 234 -27.87 0.37 -5.96
CA LYS A 234 -27.98 -0.56 -7.09
C LYS A 234 -26.87 -1.60 -7.10
N GLU A 235 -25.62 -1.18 -6.96
CA GLU A 235 -24.47 -2.09 -7.02
C GLU A 235 -24.34 -2.91 -5.75
N VAL A 236 -24.45 -2.27 -4.59
CA VAL A 236 -24.29 -2.92 -3.29
C VAL A 236 -25.40 -3.96 -3.03
N VAL A 237 -26.65 -3.61 -3.33
CA VAL A 237 -27.80 -4.52 -3.19
C VAL A 237 -27.68 -5.68 -4.17
N THR A 238 -27.30 -5.43 -5.43
CA THR A 238 -27.08 -6.49 -6.43
C THR A 238 -25.98 -7.47 -6.01
N LYS A 239 -24.86 -6.98 -5.46
CA LYS A 239 -23.79 -7.81 -4.90
C LYS A 239 -24.31 -8.72 -3.78
N LEU A 240 -25.08 -8.17 -2.84
CA LEU A 240 -25.62 -8.95 -1.72
C LEU A 240 -26.64 -10.00 -2.18
N ILE A 241 -27.52 -9.65 -3.12
CA ILE A 241 -28.50 -10.59 -3.70
C ILE A 241 -27.79 -11.73 -4.42
N LYS A 242 -26.74 -11.42 -5.20
CA LYS A 242 -25.96 -12.43 -5.91
C LYS A 242 -25.33 -13.44 -4.96
N GLU A 243 -24.77 -13.00 -3.84
CA GLU A 243 -24.23 -13.91 -2.82
C GLU A 243 -25.35 -14.66 -2.07
N TRP A 244 -26.52 -14.04 -1.88
CA TRP A 244 -27.69 -14.69 -1.30
C TRP A 244 -28.23 -15.84 -2.17
N GLU A 245 -28.33 -15.62 -3.49
CA GLU A 245 -28.72 -16.68 -4.43
C GLU A 245 -27.71 -17.83 -4.43
N LYS A 246 -26.41 -17.53 -4.42
CA LYS A 246 -25.35 -18.55 -4.32
C LYS A 246 -25.45 -19.40 -3.05
N GLU A 247 -25.82 -18.78 -1.93
CA GLU A 247 -26.02 -19.50 -0.67
C GLU A 247 -27.23 -20.42 -0.74
N LYS A 248 -28.35 -19.94 -1.31
CA LYS A 248 -29.55 -20.75 -1.54
C LYS A 248 -29.27 -21.93 -2.45
N THR A 249 -28.54 -21.73 -3.56
CA THR A 249 -28.15 -22.83 -4.45
C THR A 249 -27.23 -23.81 -3.75
N ARG A 250 -26.26 -23.35 -2.95
CA ARG A 250 -25.34 -24.25 -2.21
C ARG A 250 -26.11 -25.18 -1.27
N ILE A 251 -27.10 -24.65 -0.55
CA ILE A 251 -27.93 -25.43 0.36
C ILE A 251 -28.80 -26.43 -0.40
N ARG A 252 -29.44 -26.00 -1.50
CA ARG A 252 -30.20 -26.92 -2.37
C ARG A 252 -29.33 -28.06 -2.89
N THR A 253 -28.12 -27.77 -3.39
CA THR A 253 -27.18 -28.81 -3.85
C THR A 253 -26.70 -29.72 -2.71
N THR A 254 -26.48 -29.18 -1.51
CA THR A 254 -26.06 -29.99 -0.34
C THR A 254 -27.19 -30.88 0.17
N GLN A 255 -28.45 -30.52 -0.06
CA GLN A 255 -29.63 -31.34 0.28
C GLN A 255 -29.94 -32.41 -0.77
N VAL A 256 -29.37 -32.32 -1.99
CA VAL A 256 -29.51 -33.33 -3.04
C VAL A 256 -28.19 -34.11 -3.16
N PRO A 257 -27.93 -35.04 -2.22
CA PRO A 257 -27.70 -36.41 -2.65
C PRO A 257 -28.21 -37.46 -1.63
N ILE A 258 -29.19 -38.28 -2.06
CA ILE A 258 -29.52 -39.70 -1.75
C ILE A 258 -31.02 -39.88 -2.06
N THR A 259 -31.41 -39.91 -3.33
CA THR A 259 -32.71 -40.50 -3.76
C THR A 259 -32.66 -40.98 -5.23
N LYS A 260 -31.47 -41.18 -5.79
CA LYS A 260 -31.31 -41.63 -7.18
C LYS A 260 -30.21 -42.69 -7.33
N THR A 261 -30.31 -43.76 -6.55
CA THR A 261 -29.79 -45.08 -6.93
C THR A 261 -30.57 -46.16 -6.17
N GLN A 262 -31.81 -46.45 -6.58
CA GLN A 262 -32.45 -47.76 -6.44
C GLN A 262 -33.87 -47.68 -7.01
N GLU A 263 -33.98 -47.61 -8.33
CA GLU A 263 -35.09 -48.26 -9.01
C GLU A 263 -34.54 -48.89 -10.28
N ILE A 264 -35.01 -50.11 -10.56
CA ILE A 264 -34.70 -51.00 -11.68
C ILE A 264 -33.52 -51.97 -11.43
N GLU A 265 -33.80 -53.05 -10.70
CA GLU A 265 -33.96 -54.38 -11.33
C GLU A 265 -34.68 -55.32 -10.35
N LEU A 266 -35.94 -55.60 -10.65
CA LEU A 266 -36.75 -56.63 -10.00
C LEU A 266 -36.50 -57.91 -10.81
N ASN A 267 -35.93 -58.96 -10.20
CA ASN A 267 -36.22 -60.36 -10.55
C ASN A 267 -35.63 -61.37 -9.53
N HIS A 268 -36.49 -62.33 -9.17
CA HIS A 268 -36.26 -63.64 -8.54
C HIS A 268 -36.15 -63.81 -7.00
N VAL A 269 -37.29 -64.21 -6.40
CA VAL A 269 -37.57 -65.45 -5.63
C VAL A 269 -36.48 -66.00 -4.69
N ASP A 270 -36.68 -65.94 -3.36
CA ASP A 270 -37.09 -67.08 -2.49
C ASP A 270 -37.11 -66.72 -0.98
N GLU A 271 -37.75 -67.61 -0.23
CA GLU A 271 -38.18 -67.62 1.19
C GLU A 271 -37.12 -67.42 2.32
N LYS A 272 -37.64 -66.94 3.48
CA LYS A 272 -37.20 -67.08 4.90
C LYS A 272 -36.38 -65.97 5.62
N LEU A 273 -37.06 -65.42 6.65
CA LEU A 273 -36.65 -65.18 8.05
C LEU A 273 -35.46 -64.25 8.34
N ALA A 274 -35.74 -63.05 8.86
CA ALA A 274 -35.16 -62.50 10.11
C ALA A 274 -35.58 -61.03 10.30
N GLU A 275 -36.02 -60.70 11.51
CA GLU A 275 -36.14 -59.33 12.02
C GLU A 275 -34.87 -58.51 11.73
N SER A 276 -35.03 -57.28 11.27
CA SER A 276 -34.00 -56.24 11.40
C SER A 276 -34.62 -54.86 11.30
N ASP A 277 -34.79 -54.27 12.48
CA ASP A 277 -34.74 -52.86 12.83
C ASP A 277 -35.07 -51.83 11.74
N VAL A 278 -36.23 -51.19 11.93
CA VAL A 278 -36.53 -49.86 11.39
C VAL A 278 -35.52 -48.87 11.99
N LEU A 279 -34.37 -48.72 11.34
CA LEU A 279 -33.47 -47.60 11.57
C LEU A 279 -34.18 -46.33 11.12
N ILE A 280 -34.78 -45.64 12.09
CA ILE A 280 -35.19 -44.25 11.99
C ILE A 280 -33.96 -43.46 11.53
N GLU A 281 -33.90 -43.10 10.24
CA GLU A 281 -32.88 -42.19 9.74
C GLU A 281 -33.10 -40.83 10.42
N ASP A 282 -32.16 -40.52 11.31
CA ASP A 282 -32.09 -39.35 12.16
C ASP A 282 -32.39 -38.07 11.37
N GLY A 283 -33.28 -37.24 11.91
CA GLY A 283 -33.80 -36.04 11.29
C GLY A 283 -32.70 -35.02 10.96
N LYS A 284 -32.13 -35.13 9.76
CA LYS A 284 -31.25 -34.08 9.21
C LYS A 284 -32.06 -32.80 9.04
N LYS A 285 -31.99 -31.92 10.03
CA LYS A 285 -32.55 -30.55 9.98
C LYS A 285 -32.18 -29.92 8.64
N VAL A 286 -33.19 -29.58 7.85
CA VAL A 286 -33.07 -28.82 6.60
C VAL A 286 -32.29 -27.54 6.95
N LYS A 287 -31.03 -27.45 6.50
CA LYS A 287 -30.19 -26.28 6.78
C LYS A 287 -30.80 -25.05 6.11
N GLU A 288 -31.31 -24.11 6.90
CA GLU A 288 -31.80 -22.83 6.37
C GLU A 288 -30.65 -21.93 5.92
N PRO A 289 -30.83 -21.12 4.86
CA PRO A 289 -29.84 -20.15 4.43
C PRO A 289 -29.63 -19.08 5.50
N SER A 290 -28.41 -19.04 6.04
CA SER A 290 -28.03 -18.04 7.05
C SER A 290 -27.70 -16.70 6.40
N PHE A 291 -28.52 -15.68 6.67
CA PHE A 291 -28.31 -14.32 6.16
C PHE A 291 -27.01 -13.70 6.67
N LEU A 292 -26.67 -13.91 7.94
CA LEU A 292 -25.42 -13.41 8.55
C LEU A 292 -24.17 -13.95 7.83
N LYS A 293 -24.18 -15.20 7.38
CA LYS A 293 -23.05 -15.78 6.64
C LYS A 293 -22.86 -15.10 5.28
N VAL A 294 -23.95 -14.81 4.59
CA VAL A 294 -23.92 -14.08 3.31
C VAL A 294 -23.43 -12.65 3.50
N LEU A 295 -23.88 -12.01 4.57
CA LEU A 295 -23.45 -10.67 4.97
C LEU A 295 -21.93 -10.62 5.22
N LEU A 296 -21.44 -11.53 6.07
CA LEU A 296 -20.02 -11.68 6.39
C LEU A 296 -19.19 -12.02 5.16
N LYS A 297 -19.68 -12.85 4.25
CA LYS A 297 -18.96 -13.19 3.02
C LYS A 297 -18.89 -12.01 2.04
N THR A 298 -19.93 -11.18 1.99
CA THR A 298 -20.02 -10.03 1.07
C THR A 298 -19.19 -8.85 1.56
N PHE A 299 -19.29 -8.49 2.85
CA PHE A 299 -18.65 -7.30 3.42
C PHE A 299 -17.38 -7.60 4.24
N GLY A 300 -17.18 -8.85 4.66
CA GLY A 300 -16.07 -9.28 5.50
C GLY A 300 -14.68 -9.00 4.91
N PRO A 301 -14.41 -9.21 3.60
CA PRO A 301 -13.11 -8.86 3.03
C PRO A 301 -12.75 -7.38 3.18
N PHE A 302 -13.72 -6.48 2.99
CA PHE A 302 -13.51 -5.04 3.18
C PHE A 302 -13.28 -4.69 4.67
N PHE A 303 -14.03 -5.32 5.56
CA PHE A 303 -13.86 -5.16 7.00
C PHE A 303 -12.49 -5.68 7.48
N LEU A 304 -12.04 -6.84 6.97
CA LEU A 304 -10.76 -7.46 7.33
C LEU A 304 -9.58 -6.54 6.95
N ILE A 305 -9.63 -5.91 5.77
CA ILE A 305 -8.64 -4.89 5.37
C ILE A 305 -8.58 -3.77 6.42
N GLY A 306 -9.73 -3.26 6.86
CA GLY A 306 -9.81 -2.28 7.94
C GLY A 306 -9.22 -2.79 9.26
N SER A 307 -9.51 -4.04 9.65
CA SER A 307 -8.97 -4.66 10.86
C SER A 307 -7.45 -4.81 10.84
N VAL A 308 -6.86 -5.13 9.67
CA VAL A 308 -5.40 -5.20 9.52
C VAL A 308 -4.75 -3.83 9.73
N PHE A 309 -5.34 -2.76 9.17
CA PHE A 309 -4.86 -1.39 9.45
C PHE A 309 -4.93 -1.05 10.94
N LYS A 310 -5.99 -1.47 11.63
CA LYS A 310 -6.11 -1.27 13.09
C LYS A 310 -5.02 -1.99 13.86
N LEU A 311 -4.74 -3.24 13.51
CA LEU A 311 -3.66 -4.01 14.13
C LEU A 311 -2.32 -3.29 14.00
N PHE A 312 -1.98 -2.80 12.80
CA PHE A 312 -0.74 -2.03 12.61
C PHE A 312 -0.70 -0.74 13.43
N GLN A 313 -1.83 -0.03 13.53
CA GLN A 313 -1.94 1.16 14.35
C GLN A 313 -1.73 0.85 15.84
N ASP A 314 -2.29 -0.26 16.33
CA ASP A 314 -2.15 -0.70 17.72
C ASP A 314 -0.70 -1.06 18.02
N LEU A 315 -0.01 -1.77 17.12
CA LEU A 315 1.42 -2.03 17.24
C LEU A 315 2.25 -0.74 17.29
N LEU A 316 1.95 0.24 16.43
CA LEU A 316 2.60 1.55 16.45
C LEU A 316 2.34 2.32 17.75
N SER A 317 1.17 2.13 18.38
CA SER A 317 0.85 2.82 19.63
C SER A 317 1.76 2.41 20.79
N PHE A 318 2.33 1.20 20.77
CA PHE A 318 3.32 0.74 21.75
C PHE A 318 4.72 1.35 21.55
N VAL A 319 5.02 1.87 20.35
CA VAL A 319 6.32 2.49 20.05
C VAL A 319 6.49 3.76 20.88
N ASN A 320 5.45 4.58 21.01
CA ASN A 320 5.54 5.88 21.71
C ASN A 320 5.90 5.75 23.20
N PRO A 321 5.27 4.88 24.00
CA PRO A 321 5.68 4.63 25.39
C PRO A 321 7.12 4.14 25.53
N GLN A 322 7.58 3.27 24.63
CA GLN A 322 8.97 2.77 24.64
C GLN A 322 9.96 3.90 24.34
N LEU A 323 9.66 4.73 23.33
CA LEU A 323 10.48 5.91 23.02
C LEU A 323 10.50 6.93 24.15
N LEU A 324 9.36 7.13 24.84
CA LEU A 324 9.29 8.00 26.00
C LEU A 324 10.19 7.51 27.14
N SER A 325 10.23 6.19 27.40
CA SER A 325 11.15 5.61 28.39
C SER A 325 12.61 5.92 28.05
N ILE A 326 13.00 5.71 26.78
CA ILE A 326 14.36 5.99 26.31
C ILE A 326 14.67 7.50 26.40
N LEU A 327 13.68 8.36 26.17
CA LEU A 327 13.83 9.81 26.31
C LEU A 327 14.06 10.22 27.77
N ILE A 328 13.35 9.60 28.73
CA ILE A 328 13.55 9.85 30.16
C ILE A 328 14.95 9.41 30.59
N ASP A 329 15.40 8.24 30.12
CA ASP A 329 16.76 7.75 30.37
C ASP A 329 17.83 8.69 29.77
N PHE A 330 17.57 9.26 28.58
CA PHE A 330 18.42 10.29 27.99
C PHE A 330 18.50 11.54 28.87
N ILE A 331 17.38 12.05 29.38
CA ILE A 331 17.35 13.24 30.25
C ILE A 331 18.10 12.99 31.56
N LYS A 332 18.05 11.76 32.08
CA LYS A 332 18.77 11.36 33.31
C LYS A 332 20.29 11.36 33.11
N ASN A 333 20.77 11.01 31.92
CA ASN A 333 22.19 10.89 31.60
C ASN A 333 22.77 12.22 31.08
N ARG A 334 23.43 12.98 31.95
CA ARG A 334 24.00 14.31 31.60
C ARG A 334 25.15 14.26 30.58
N GLU A 335 25.76 13.10 30.37
CA GLU A 335 26.85 12.90 29.41
C GLU A 335 26.37 12.49 28.02
N ALA A 336 25.05 12.27 27.84
CA ALA A 336 24.52 11.82 26.57
C ALA A 336 24.52 12.95 25.52
N PRO A 337 24.88 12.65 24.26
CA PRO A 337 25.02 13.67 23.23
C PRO A 337 23.65 14.15 22.70
N ALA A 338 23.54 15.46 22.44
CA ALA A 338 22.26 16.12 22.11
C ALA A 338 21.54 15.55 20.86
N TRP A 339 22.28 15.07 19.86
CA TRP A 339 21.70 14.49 18.64
C TRP A 339 20.81 13.28 18.92
N TRP A 340 21.09 12.53 19.99
CA TRP A 340 20.33 11.35 20.39
C TRP A 340 18.91 11.75 20.82
N GLY A 341 18.80 12.79 21.64
CA GLY A 341 17.52 13.37 22.04
C GLY A 341 16.70 13.87 20.84
N PHE A 342 17.32 14.61 19.90
CA PHE A 342 16.64 15.05 18.69
C PHE A 342 16.15 13.88 17.82
N SER A 343 16.93 12.79 17.74
CA SER A 343 16.56 11.60 16.97
C SER A 343 15.36 10.88 17.58
N ILE A 344 15.33 10.74 18.91
CA ILE A 344 14.18 10.15 19.62
C ILE A 344 12.93 11.02 19.42
N ALA A 345 13.05 12.35 19.58
CA ALA A 345 11.93 13.27 19.39
C ALA A 345 11.37 13.21 17.95
N ALA A 346 12.25 13.16 16.94
CA ALA A 346 11.84 12.99 15.55
C ALA A 346 11.12 11.65 15.31
N LEU A 347 11.61 10.56 15.91
CA LEU A 347 10.99 9.25 15.79
C LEU A 347 9.62 9.19 16.46
N MET A 348 9.45 9.82 17.63
CA MET A 348 8.16 9.97 18.31
C MET A 348 7.17 10.77 17.45
N PHE A 349 7.62 11.87 16.83
CA PHE A 349 6.80 12.66 15.93
C PHE A 349 6.34 11.84 14.72
N LEU A 350 7.26 11.18 14.02
CA LEU A 350 6.95 10.36 12.84
C LEU A 350 6.02 9.20 13.17
N SER A 351 6.28 8.52 14.29
CA SER A 351 5.41 7.45 14.81
C SER A 351 3.99 7.94 15.05
N SER A 352 3.84 9.11 15.69
CA SER A 352 2.54 9.71 15.98
C SER A 352 1.79 10.11 14.69
N VAL A 353 2.48 10.72 13.73
CA VAL A 353 1.89 11.07 12.42
C VAL A 353 1.42 9.81 11.69
N ALA A 354 2.25 8.76 11.63
CA ALA A 354 1.89 7.50 10.99
C ALA A 354 0.69 6.84 11.70
N GLN A 355 0.68 6.83 13.03
CA GLN A 355 -0.43 6.30 13.84
C GLN A 355 -1.74 7.03 13.52
N THR A 356 -1.73 8.37 13.48
CA THR A 356 -2.92 9.17 13.17
C THR A 356 -3.45 8.90 11.76
N LEU A 357 -2.56 8.85 10.76
CA LEU A 357 -2.95 8.57 9.37
C LEU A 357 -3.59 7.18 9.21
N ILE A 358 -2.98 6.15 9.80
CA ILE A 358 -3.49 4.78 9.74
C ILE A 358 -4.84 4.68 10.47
N LEU A 359 -4.98 5.34 11.63
CA LEU A 359 -6.22 5.33 12.41
C LEU A 359 -7.39 5.95 11.64
N HIS A 360 -7.18 7.11 11.03
CA HIS A 360 -8.23 7.76 10.24
C HIS A 360 -8.60 6.96 9.00
N GLN A 361 -7.63 6.33 8.35
CA GLN A 361 -7.91 5.44 7.23
C GLN A 361 -8.74 4.22 7.67
N HIS A 362 -8.43 3.63 8.83
CA HIS A 362 -9.23 2.56 9.41
C HIS A 362 -10.69 3.01 9.65
N PHE A 363 -10.89 4.16 10.30
CA PHE A 363 -12.24 4.68 10.54
C PHE A 363 -13.01 4.90 9.24
N GLN A 364 -12.37 5.47 8.21
CA GLN A 364 -13.00 5.65 6.91
C GLN A 364 -13.45 4.32 6.30
N TYR A 365 -12.59 3.28 6.31
CA TYR A 365 -12.97 1.96 5.81
C TYR A 365 -14.14 1.34 6.60
N CYS A 366 -14.14 1.48 7.93
CA CYS A 366 -15.21 0.98 8.79
C CYS A 366 -16.54 1.71 8.52
N PHE A 367 -16.54 3.04 8.44
CA PHE A 367 -17.74 3.81 8.17
C PHE A 367 -18.30 3.55 6.77
N VAL A 368 -17.46 3.50 5.73
CA VAL A 368 -17.90 3.18 4.37
C VAL A 368 -18.50 1.77 4.30
N THR A 369 -17.87 0.79 4.96
CA THR A 369 -18.41 -0.57 5.03
C THR A 369 -19.75 -0.60 5.76
N GLY A 370 -19.89 0.14 6.86
CA GLY A 370 -21.16 0.28 7.60
C GLY A 370 -22.26 0.95 6.76
N MET A 371 -21.94 1.98 5.98
CA MET A 371 -22.89 2.63 5.06
C MET A 371 -23.36 1.66 3.97
N ARG A 372 -22.43 0.95 3.33
CA ARG A 372 -22.77 -0.07 2.32
C ARG A 372 -23.65 -1.16 2.92
N LEU A 373 -23.29 -1.65 4.10
CA LEU A 373 -24.06 -2.66 4.83
C LEU A 373 -25.50 -2.22 5.09
N ARG A 374 -25.69 -1.00 5.61
CA ARG A 374 -27.01 -0.41 5.86
C ARG A 374 -27.83 -0.31 4.57
N SER A 375 -27.28 0.28 3.52
CA SER A 375 -27.96 0.41 2.23
C SER A 375 -28.35 -0.93 1.61
N ALA A 376 -27.50 -1.95 1.77
CA ALA A 376 -27.76 -3.30 1.27
C ALA A 376 -28.97 -3.93 1.99
N ILE A 377 -28.97 -3.86 3.33
CA ILE A 377 -30.04 -4.44 4.15
C ILE A 377 -31.37 -3.74 3.87
N THR A 378 -31.38 -2.40 3.89
CA THR A 378 -32.59 -1.62 3.60
C THR A 378 -33.11 -1.90 2.19
N GLY A 379 -32.23 -1.97 1.19
CA GLY A 379 -32.63 -2.28 -0.18
C GLY A 379 -33.21 -3.69 -0.36
N ILE A 380 -32.70 -4.68 0.37
CA ILE A 380 -33.29 -6.03 0.36
C ILE A 380 -34.64 -6.06 1.07
N ILE A 381 -34.78 -5.38 2.21
CA ILE A 381 -36.04 -5.32 2.96
C ILE A 381 -37.13 -4.68 2.10
N TYR A 382 -36.82 -3.58 1.40
CA TYR A 382 -37.80 -2.89 0.56
C TYR A 382 -38.22 -3.70 -0.68
N ARG A 383 -37.34 -4.60 -1.17
CA ARG A 383 -37.63 -5.46 -2.32
C ARG A 383 -38.43 -6.72 -1.94
N LYS A 384 -38.41 -7.09 -0.67
CA LYS A 384 -39.18 -8.21 -0.13
C LYS A 384 -40.58 -7.73 0.21
#